data_AF-A0A7J4N1A9-F1
#
_entry.id   AF-A0A7J4N1A9-F1
#
_cell.length_a   1.000
_cell.length_b   1.000
_cell.length_c   1.000
_cell.angle_alpha   90.00
_cell.angle_beta   90.00
_cell.angle_gamma   90.00
#
_symmetry.space_group_name_H-M   'P 1'
#
loop_
_entity.id
_entity.type
_entity.pdbx_description
1 polymer ?
#
loop_
_entity_poly.entity_id
_entity_poly.type
_entity_poly.pdbx_seq_one_letter_code
_entity_poly.pdbx_strand_id
1 'polypeptide(L)'
;MDRERTSGEENRNSSRLTLILVLIFASPLLLPFTYASGEPRFESKDFDVLDELNDMLEERESFLGSNSVSPIADSRIDAVRDSVISSDPSSVISDVGPSIDGLSMVSSSPPAPQHPEPYDLLLTGGNNPGMVDNIWQTLFNITDYVIWTQYVDVNGQIIEEYEIVSFSASLFSLLNTNTDALLHAVDVDGDGDDDVQVGLQINLEFLGGFGIEGGKLWIEPGIEFTVKEIGSSASDPDWENMKSLHVSLIKAFSYSD
;
A
#
# COMPACT_ATOMS: atom_id res chain seq x y z
N MET A 1 -13.68 -31.89 -8.31
CA MET A 1 -12.48 -32.18 -9.12
C MET A 1 -12.59 -31.32 -10.37
N ASP A 2 -12.29 -30.02 -10.25
CA ASP A 2 -12.47 -29.04 -11.34
C ASP A 2 -11.40 -27.92 -11.31
N ARG A 3 -10.20 -28.20 -10.78
CA ARG A 3 -9.10 -27.20 -10.68
C ARG A 3 -8.07 -27.27 -11.81
N GLU A 4 -8.19 -28.20 -12.76
CA GLU A 4 -7.12 -28.50 -13.72
C GLU A 4 -7.28 -27.84 -15.10
N ARG A 5 -8.36 -27.07 -15.34
CA ARG A 5 -8.60 -26.44 -16.67
C ARG A 5 -8.20 -24.97 -16.78
N THR A 6 -7.88 -24.27 -15.70
CA THR A 6 -7.63 -22.82 -15.73
C THR A 6 -6.17 -22.46 -16.04
N SER A 7 -5.19 -23.22 -15.55
CA SER A 7 -3.77 -22.79 -15.67
C SER A 7 -3.24 -22.82 -17.11
N GLY A 8 -3.77 -23.69 -17.98
CA GLY A 8 -3.34 -23.80 -19.37
C GLY A 8 -3.80 -22.65 -20.29
N GLU A 9 -4.96 -22.05 -20.00
CA GLU A 9 -5.46 -20.88 -20.76
C GLU A 9 -4.81 -19.57 -20.29
N GLU A 10 -4.64 -19.41 -18.97
CA GLU A 10 -3.99 -18.26 -18.35
C GLU A 10 -2.54 -18.11 -18.84
N ASN A 11 -1.78 -19.22 -18.86
CA ASN A 11 -0.38 -19.21 -19.27
C ASN A 11 -0.22 -18.91 -20.79
N ARG A 12 -1.18 -19.34 -21.62
CA ARG A 12 -1.16 -19.04 -23.07
C ARG A 12 -1.49 -17.58 -23.38
N ASN A 13 -2.35 -16.94 -22.58
CA ASN A 13 -2.66 -15.52 -22.70
C ASN A 13 -1.51 -14.65 -22.18
N SER A 14 -0.90 -15.03 -21.06
CA SER A 14 0.31 -14.38 -20.51
C SER A 14 1.44 -14.34 -21.54
N SER A 15 1.79 -15.48 -22.16
CA SER A 15 2.85 -15.54 -23.18
C SER A 15 2.62 -14.64 -24.40
N ARG A 16 1.36 -14.50 -24.86
CA ARG A 16 1.01 -13.60 -25.96
C ARG A 16 1.15 -12.13 -25.56
N LEU A 17 0.72 -11.80 -24.35
CA LEU A 17 0.84 -10.46 -23.79
C LEU A 17 2.31 -10.08 -23.62
N THR A 18 3.16 -10.97 -23.11
CA THR A 18 4.62 -10.78 -23.04
C THR A 18 5.23 -10.46 -24.39
N LEU A 19 4.86 -11.21 -25.43
CA LEU A 19 5.39 -10.99 -26.78
C LEU A 19 4.96 -9.63 -27.36
N ILE A 20 3.71 -9.22 -27.12
CA ILE A 20 3.22 -7.89 -27.47
C ILE A 20 3.99 -6.82 -26.71
N LEU A 21 4.20 -7.01 -25.40
CA LEU A 21 4.92 -6.08 -24.55
C LEU A 21 6.36 -5.87 -25.03
N VAL A 22 7.08 -6.97 -25.30
CA VAL A 22 8.44 -6.93 -25.86
C VAL A 22 8.46 -6.16 -27.18
N LEU A 23 7.48 -6.35 -28.05
CA LEU A 23 7.41 -5.66 -29.34
C LEU A 23 7.11 -4.16 -29.18
N ILE A 24 6.23 -3.79 -28.24
CA ILE A 24 5.93 -2.38 -27.89
C ILE A 24 7.19 -1.70 -27.33
N PHE A 25 7.86 -2.32 -26.37
CA PHE A 25 9.06 -1.75 -25.73
C PHE A 25 10.28 -1.73 -26.66
N ALA A 26 10.37 -2.66 -27.63
CA ALA A 26 11.44 -2.67 -28.63
C ALA A 26 11.16 -1.77 -29.84
N SER A 27 9.91 -1.39 -30.10
CA SER A 27 9.51 -0.54 -31.24
C SER A 27 10.30 0.79 -31.34
N PRO A 28 10.59 1.51 -30.24
CA PRO A 28 11.37 2.76 -30.28
C PRO A 28 12.80 2.57 -30.80
N LEU A 29 13.37 1.35 -30.73
CA LEU A 29 14.72 1.06 -31.22
C LEU A 29 14.79 0.95 -32.75
N LEU A 30 13.66 0.69 -33.41
CA LEU A 30 13.58 0.39 -34.84
C LEU A 30 13.11 1.58 -35.70
N LEU A 31 12.58 2.64 -35.09
CA LEU A 31 12.08 3.83 -35.79
C LEU A 31 12.85 5.08 -35.34
N PRO A 32 13.50 5.83 -36.26
CA PRO A 32 14.15 7.08 -35.90
C PRO A 32 13.09 8.11 -35.48
N PHE A 33 12.99 8.37 -34.17
CA PHE A 33 12.31 9.52 -33.54
C PHE A 33 11.01 10.00 -34.20
N THR A 34 10.03 9.12 -34.39
CA THR A 34 8.64 9.59 -34.49
C THR A 34 8.10 9.69 -33.07
N TYR A 35 7.89 10.92 -32.60
CA TYR A 35 7.29 11.23 -31.30
C TYR A 35 5.99 10.44 -31.13
N ALA A 36 6.04 9.33 -30.39
CA ALA A 36 4.84 8.75 -29.80
C ALA A 36 4.44 9.68 -28.66
N SER A 37 3.59 10.67 -28.95
CA SER A 37 2.94 11.46 -27.91
C SER A 37 1.90 10.57 -27.24
N GLY A 38 2.33 9.77 -26.26
CA GLY A 38 1.43 9.26 -25.25
C GLY A 38 1.08 10.46 -24.38
N GLU A 39 -0.10 11.03 -24.55
CA GLU A 39 -0.64 11.97 -23.56
C GLU A 39 -1.09 11.11 -22.38
N PRO A 40 -0.41 11.10 -21.22
CA PRO A 40 -0.92 10.45 -20.05
C PRO A 40 -2.17 11.22 -19.63
N ARG A 41 -3.34 10.75 -20.07
CA ARG A 41 -4.61 11.25 -19.56
C ARG A 41 -4.80 10.59 -18.20
N PHE A 42 -4.18 11.17 -17.17
CA PHE A 42 -4.55 10.87 -15.79
C PHE A 42 -6.04 11.20 -15.66
N GLU A 43 -6.88 10.20 -15.41
CA GLU A 43 -8.29 10.43 -15.13
C GLU A 43 -8.36 11.20 -13.80
N SER A 44 -8.91 12.41 -13.83
CA SER A 44 -8.97 13.33 -12.69
C SER A 44 -9.85 12.84 -11.52
N LYS A 45 -10.36 11.60 -11.61
CA LYS A 45 -11.25 10.99 -10.63
C LYS A 45 -10.55 10.66 -9.30
N ASP A 46 -9.23 10.50 -9.31
CA ASP A 46 -8.45 10.25 -8.08
C ASP A 46 -8.24 11.51 -7.22
N PHE A 47 -8.57 12.69 -7.76
CA PHE A 47 -8.56 13.96 -7.02
C PHE A 47 -9.94 14.32 -6.43
N ASP A 48 -10.97 13.50 -6.64
CA ASP A 48 -12.31 13.68 -6.08
C ASP A 48 -12.29 13.67 -4.54
N VAL A 49 -11.30 12.98 -3.95
CA VAL A 49 -11.05 13.01 -2.49
C VAL A 49 -10.59 14.40 -2.02
N LEU A 50 -9.88 15.16 -2.85
CA LEU A 50 -9.49 16.54 -2.51
C LEU A 50 -10.66 17.51 -2.65
N ASP A 51 -11.55 17.28 -3.61
CA ASP A 51 -12.79 18.03 -3.77
C ASP A 51 -13.73 17.76 -2.59
N GLU A 52 -13.88 16.50 -2.17
CA GLU A 52 -14.68 16.15 -0.98
C GLU A 52 -14.06 16.69 0.32
N LEU A 53 -12.72 16.71 0.45
CA LEU A 53 -12.05 17.38 1.56
C LEU A 53 -12.30 18.89 1.53
N ASN A 54 -12.27 19.52 0.35
CA ASN A 54 -12.55 20.94 0.21
C ASN A 54 -14.01 21.26 0.59
N ASP A 55 -14.96 20.45 0.14
CA ASP A 55 -16.38 20.58 0.50
C ASP A 55 -16.60 20.43 2.01
N MET A 56 -15.94 19.46 2.66
CA MET A 56 -15.98 19.30 4.12
C MET A 56 -15.34 20.49 4.86
N LEU A 57 -14.27 21.06 4.32
CA LEU A 57 -13.61 22.24 4.89
C LEU A 57 -14.47 23.50 4.74
N GLU A 58 -15.17 23.65 3.62
CA GLU A 58 -16.11 24.74 3.37
C GLU A 58 -17.37 24.61 4.25
N GLU A 59 -17.89 23.38 4.43
CA GLU A 59 -18.96 23.10 5.39
C GLU A 59 -18.52 23.45 6.82
N ARG A 60 -17.29 23.08 7.21
CA ARG A 60 -16.73 23.44 8.52
C ARG A 60 -16.58 24.95 8.69
N GLU A 61 -16.13 25.67 7.67
CA GLU A 61 -16.03 27.15 7.70
C GLU A 61 -17.40 27.78 7.90
N SER A 62 -18.41 27.30 7.17
CA SER A 62 -19.81 27.72 7.32
C SER A 62 -20.35 27.44 8.73
N PHE A 63 -20.07 26.26 9.30
CA PHE A 63 -20.47 25.93 10.68
C PHE A 63 -19.75 26.78 11.73
N LEU A 64 -18.44 27.03 11.57
CA LEU A 64 -17.64 27.86 12.48
C LEU A 64 -18.00 29.35 12.37
N GLY A 65 -18.36 29.83 11.18
CA GLY A 65 -18.86 31.17 10.91
C GLY A 65 -20.33 31.34 11.32
N SER A 66 -21.08 30.23 11.51
CA SER A 66 -22.43 30.28 12.03
C SER A 66 -22.39 30.70 13.51
N ASN A 67 -22.88 31.91 13.78
CA ASN A 67 -22.97 32.48 15.12
C ASN A 67 -24.07 31.81 15.98
N SER A 68 -24.44 30.57 15.66
CA SER A 68 -25.53 29.80 16.25
C SER A 68 -25.06 28.92 17.42
N VAL A 69 -23.80 28.47 17.39
CA VAL A 69 -23.26 27.56 18.41
C VAL A 69 -22.74 28.34 19.62
N SER A 70 -22.06 29.48 19.43
CA SER A 70 -21.47 30.26 20.54
C SER A 70 -22.50 30.71 21.59
N PRO A 71 -23.65 31.35 21.25
CA PRO A 71 -24.58 31.83 22.29
C PRO A 71 -25.24 30.70 23.08
N ILE A 72 -25.46 29.54 22.44
CA ILE A 72 -26.04 28.35 23.08
C ILE A 72 -24.99 27.66 23.96
N ALA A 73 -23.76 27.52 23.46
CA ALA A 73 -22.64 26.94 24.20
C ALA A 73 -22.26 27.80 25.40
N ASP A 74 -22.17 29.13 25.25
CA ASP A 74 -21.86 30.06 26.32
C ASP A 74 -22.92 29.99 27.42
N SER A 75 -24.22 29.99 27.07
CA SER A 75 -25.29 29.84 28.08
C SER A 75 -25.23 28.51 28.85
N ARG A 76 -24.76 27.43 28.20
CA ARG A 76 -24.60 26.11 28.82
C ARG A 76 -23.34 26.06 29.69
N ILE A 77 -22.23 26.65 29.24
CA ILE A 77 -20.98 26.74 29.98
C ILE A 77 -21.13 27.65 31.18
N ASP A 78 -21.82 28.78 31.04
CA ASP A 78 -22.14 29.67 32.15
C ASP A 78 -23.11 29.01 33.13
N ALA A 79 -24.13 28.30 32.66
CA ALA A 79 -24.99 27.50 33.55
C ALA A 79 -24.22 26.41 34.31
N VAL A 80 -23.21 25.78 33.68
CA VAL A 80 -22.33 24.83 34.36
C VAL A 80 -21.42 25.55 35.37
N ARG A 81 -20.80 26.66 35.00
CA ARG A 81 -19.97 27.48 35.91
C ARG A 81 -20.77 28.00 37.10
N ASP A 82 -21.99 28.46 36.89
CA ASP A 82 -22.91 28.92 37.93
C ASP A 82 -23.48 27.77 38.77
N SER A 83 -23.51 26.55 38.23
CA SER A 83 -23.86 25.34 39.00
C SER A 83 -22.73 24.83 39.91
N VAL A 84 -21.50 25.31 39.72
CA VAL A 84 -20.36 24.99 40.58
C VAL A 84 -20.47 25.83 41.85
N ILE A 85 -21.01 25.23 42.90
CA ILE A 85 -21.03 25.82 44.24
C ILE A 85 -19.80 25.31 45.00
N SER A 86 -19.06 26.22 45.65
CA SER A 86 -17.97 25.84 46.57
C SER A 86 -18.56 25.03 47.72
N SER A 87 -18.03 23.83 47.94
CA SER A 87 -18.46 22.95 49.03
C SER A 87 -18.01 23.51 50.38
N ASP A 88 -18.97 23.95 51.20
CA ASP A 88 -18.74 24.34 52.60
C ASP A 88 -18.96 23.12 53.53
N PRO A 89 -18.46 23.13 54.79
CA PRO A 89 -18.57 22.01 55.74
C PRO A 89 -19.99 21.61 56.13
N SER A 90 -21.02 22.36 55.73
CA SER A 90 -22.43 22.03 55.91
C SER A 90 -23.10 21.50 54.63
N SER A 91 -22.33 21.29 53.56
CA SER A 91 -22.85 20.72 52.32
C SER A 91 -22.99 19.20 52.46
N VAL A 92 -24.03 18.61 51.87
CA VAL A 92 -24.23 17.15 51.87
C VAL A 92 -23.04 16.35 51.30
N ILE A 93 -22.16 17.01 50.55
CA ILE A 93 -20.93 16.43 49.98
C ILE A 93 -19.74 16.47 50.96
N SER A 94 -19.76 17.36 51.97
CA SER A 94 -18.72 17.41 53.02
C SER A 94 -18.96 16.43 54.16
N ASP A 95 -20.22 15.96 54.33
CA ASP A 95 -20.56 14.84 55.22
C ASP A 95 -20.12 13.48 54.65
N VAL A 96 -19.81 13.42 53.35
CA VAL A 96 -19.06 12.32 52.76
C VAL A 96 -17.59 12.55 53.08
N GLY A 97 -17.19 12.13 54.30
CA GLY A 97 -15.78 12.01 54.68
C GLY A 97 -15.00 11.15 53.66
N PRO A 98 -13.67 10.99 53.80
CA PRO A 98 -12.82 10.35 52.81
C PRO A 98 -13.07 8.82 52.79
N SER A 99 -14.20 8.41 52.23
CA SER A 99 -14.50 7.02 51.86
C SER A 99 -14.25 6.81 50.37
N ILE A 100 -13.49 7.71 49.75
CA ILE A 100 -12.96 7.56 48.39
C ILE A 100 -11.67 6.72 48.49
N ASP A 101 -11.79 5.52 49.04
CA ASP A 101 -10.76 4.50 48.97
C ASP A 101 -11.14 3.55 47.83
N GLY A 102 -10.31 3.52 46.77
CA GLY A 102 -10.55 2.70 45.57
C GLY A 102 -10.94 3.44 44.29
N LEU A 103 -11.00 4.78 44.29
CA LEU A 103 -11.09 5.55 43.03
C LEU A 103 -9.69 5.68 42.43
N SER A 104 -9.46 5.00 41.31
CA SER A 104 -8.28 5.21 40.47
C SER A 104 -8.69 5.96 39.20
N MET A 105 -7.82 6.87 38.76
CA MET A 105 -7.99 7.49 37.45
C MET A 105 -7.66 6.43 36.39
N VAL A 106 -8.64 6.12 35.55
CA VAL A 106 -8.41 5.27 34.37
C VAL A 106 -7.80 6.15 33.29
N SER A 107 -6.65 5.75 32.76
CA SER A 107 -6.05 6.45 31.62
C SER A 107 -7.03 6.43 30.44
N SER A 108 -7.45 7.60 29.99
CA SER A 108 -8.26 7.78 28.78
C SER A 108 -7.40 8.04 27.54
N SER A 109 -6.09 7.76 27.61
CA SER A 109 -5.23 7.91 26.45
C SER A 109 -5.70 6.93 25.37
N PRO A 110 -5.89 7.39 24.12
CA PRO A 110 -6.22 6.48 23.03
C PRO A 110 -5.15 5.38 22.95
N PRO A 111 -5.53 4.15 22.57
CA PRO A 111 -4.56 3.10 22.26
C PRO A 111 -3.53 3.60 21.25
N ALA A 112 -2.29 3.14 21.36
CA ALA A 112 -1.30 3.42 20.34
C ALA A 112 -1.81 2.89 18.98
N PRO A 113 -1.63 3.65 17.89
CA PRO A 113 -1.98 3.16 16.57
C PRO A 113 -1.15 1.89 16.28
N GLN A 114 -1.82 0.84 15.81
CA GLN A 114 -1.17 -0.35 15.30
C GLN A 114 -1.16 -0.25 13.78
N HIS A 115 0.02 -0.09 13.21
CA HIS A 115 0.19 -0.04 11.77
C HIS A 115 0.49 -1.43 11.20
N PRO A 116 0.27 -1.66 9.90
CA PRO A 116 0.79 -2.84 9.23
C PRO A 116 2.32 -2.83 9.24
N GLU A 117 2.94 -4.00 9.35
CA GLU A 117 4.41 -4.17 9.36
C GLU A 117 5.14 -3.42 8.22
N PRO A 118 4.68 -3.44 6.94
CA PRO A 118 5.32 -2.66 5.88
C PRO A 118 5.38 -1.15 6.16
N TYR A 119 4.39 -0.62 6.86
CA TYR A 119 4.35 0.80 7.20
C TYR A 119 5.33 1.12 8.33
N ASP A 120 5.42 0.25 9.33
CA ASP A 120 6.38 0.39 10.41
C ASP A 120 7.83 0.28 9.90
N LEU A 121 8.09 -0.58 8.90
CA LEU A 121 9.38 -0.66 8.20
C LEU A 121 9.78 0.66 7.53
N LEU A 122 8.81 1.39 6.96
CA LEU A 122 9.05 2.70 6.33
C LEU A 122 9.28 3.80 7.36
N LEU A 123 8.60 3.73 8.52
CA LEU A 123 8.70 4.75 9.57
C LEU A 123 9.95 4.61 10.43
N THR A 124 10.40 3.38 10.70
CA THR A 124 11.54 3.18 11.61
C THR A 124 12.86 3.63 11.00
N GLY A 125 12.90 4.01 9.71
CA GLY A 125 14.08 4.65 9.08
C GLY A 125 15.35 3.82 9.22
N GLY A 126 15.22 2.50 9.33
CA GLY A 126 16.35 1.58 9.48
C GLY A 126 17.18 1.43 8.21
N ASN A 127 18.28 0.68 8.28
CA ASN A 127 19.11 0.31 7.12
C ASN A 127 18.44 -0.76 6.23
N ASN A 128 17.11 -0.75 6.12
CA ASN A 128 16.40 -1.76 5.35
C ASN A 128 16.70 -1.55 3.86
N PRO A 129 16.93 -2.63 3.08
CA PRO A 129 17.22 -2.52 1.66
C PRO A 129 16.16 -1.69 0.92
N GLY A 130 16.61 -0.76 0.07
CA GLY A 130 15.76 0.12 -0.75
C GLY A 130 15.09 1.29 -0.03
N MET A 131 15.42 1.56 1.23
CA MET A 131 15.09 2.84 1.88
C MET A 131 15.86 4.00 1.23
N VAL A 132 15.30 5.21 1.31
CA VAL A 132 15.91 6.44 0.80
C VAL A 132 15.93 7.50 1.90
N ASP A 133 17.06 8.17 2.06
CA ASP A 133 17.31 9.15 3.13
C ASP A 133 17.05 10.59 2.67
N ASN A 134 17.05 10.85 1.36
CA ASN A 134 16.85 12.19 0.82
C ASN A 134 16.21 12.21 -0.58
N ILE A 135 15.82 13.42 -1.03
CA ILE A 135 15.25 13.65 -2.37
C ILE A 135 16.13 13.10 -3.50
N TRP A 136 17.45 13.23 -3.40
CA TRP A 136 18.33 12.80 -4.49
C TRP A 136 18.30 11.28 -4.66
N GLN A 137 18.38 10.53 -3.57
CA GLN A 137 18.22 9.07 -3.62
C GLN A 137 16.83 8.67 -4.11
N THR A 138 15.79 9.40 -3.70
CA THR A 138 14.42 9.18 -4.20
C THR A 138 14.34 9.39 -5.71
N LEU A 139 15.01 10.42 -6.24
CA LEU A 139 15.02 10.73 -7.67
C LEU A 139 15.81 9.69 -8.46
N PHE A 140 16.96 9.24 -7.97
CA PHE A 140 17.77 8.24 -8.65
C PHE A 140 17.16 6.84 -8.59
N ASN A 141 16.56 6.47 -7.46
CA ASN A 141 15.91 5.17 -7.24
C ASN A 141 14.40 5.23 -7.55
N ILE A 142 13.93 6.28 -8.25
CA ILE A 142 12.50 6.48 -8.52
C ILE A 142 11.89 5.32 -9.29
N THR A 143 12.71 4.58 -10.03
CA THR A 143 12.31 3.44 -10.84
C THR A 143 12.35 2.11 -10.11
N ASP A 144 12.95 2.07 -8.93
CA ASP A 144 13.23 0.82 -8.22
C ASP A 144 12.20 0.63 -7.10
N TYR A 145 11.94 -0.62 -6.74
CA TYR A 145 11.07 -0.99 -5.63
C TYR A 145 11.65 -2.21 -4.91
N VAL A 146 11.15 -2.47 -3.71
CA VAL A 146 11.59 -3.58 -2.88
C VAL A 146 10.44 -4.57 -2.75
N ILE A 147 10.71 -5.84 -2.97
CA ILE A 147 9.82 -6.93 -2.56
C ILE A 147 10.25 -7.32 -1.15
N TRP A 148 9.33 -7.21 -0.20
CA TRP A 148 9.53 -7.68 1.16
C TRP A 148 8.66 -8.91 1.40
N THR A 149 9.28 -9.96 1.93
CA THR A 149 8.59 -11.17 2.36
C THR A 149 8.88 -11.43 3.83
N GLN A 150 7.88 -11.93 4.54
CA GLN A 150 8.01 -12.40 5.91
C GLN A 150 7.35 -13.77 6.03
N TYR A 151 8.17 -14.79 6.17
CA TYR A 151 7.76 -16.16 6.43
C TYR A 151 7.77 -16.42 7.95
N VAL A 152 6.68 -16.99 8.45
CA VAL A 152 6.58 -17.41 9.85
C VAL A 152 6.24 -18.89 9.88
N ASP A 153 7.09 -19.68 10.53
CA ASP A 153 6.87 -21.12 10.67
C ASP A 153 5.88 -21.45 11.81
N VAL A 154 5.47 -22.71 11.91
CA VAL A 154 4.63 -23.22 13.00
C VAL A 154 5.28 -23.13 14.39
N ASN A 155 6.62 -23.06 14.46
CA ASN A 155 7.38 -22.93 15.71
C ASN A 155 7.52 -21.45 16.16
N GLY A 156 7.13 -20.49 15.33
CA GLY A 156 7.25 -19.06 15.55
C GLY A 156 8.61 -18.45 15.14
N GLN A 157 9.44 -19.16 14.38
CA GLN A 157 10.60 -18.59 13.69
C GLN A 157 10.12 -17.65 12.59
N ILE A 158 10.73 -16.46 12.52
CA ILE A 158 10.43 -15.43 11.53
C ILE A 158 11.65 -15.30 10.62
N ILE A 159 11.42 -15.33 9.32
CA ILE A 159 12.42 -15.14 8.27
C ILE A 159 11.94 -14.00 7.39
N GLU A 160 12.81 -13.04 7.13
CA GLU A 160 12.51 -11.84 6.34
C GLU A 160 13.52 -11.69 5.22
N GLU A 161 13.01 -11.53 3.99
CA GLU A 161 13.84 -11.34 2.81
C GLU A 161 13.46 -10.04 2.08
N TYR A 162 14.46 -9.41 1.46
CA TYR A 162 14.34 -8.13 0.79
C TYR A 162 15.00 -8.18 -0.59
N GLU A 163 14.18 -8.20 -1.63
CA GLU A 163 14.66 -8.20 -3.02
C GLU A 163 14.49 -6.80 -3.65
N ILE A 164 15.59 -6.18 -4.06
CA ILE A 164 15.57 -4.87 -4.73
C ILE A 164 15.39 -5.08 -6.23
N VAL A 165 14.23 -4.70 -6.74
CA VAL A 165 13.91 -4.79 -8.15
C VAL A 165 14.10 -3.44 -8.82
N SER A 166 15.09 -3.38 -9.73
CA SER A 166 15.25 -2.23 -10.61
C SER A 166 14.26 -2.26 -11.78
N PHE A 167 13.93 -1.09 -12.34
CA PHE A 167 13.14 -1.05 -13.57
C PHE A 167 13.78 -1.81 -14.73
N SER A 168 15.12 -1.79 -14.83
CA SER A 168 15.82 -2.61 -15.82
C SER A 168 15.60 -4.10 -15.60
N ALA A 169 15.65 -4.58 -14.35
CA ALA A 169 15.36 -5.97 -14.02
C ALA A 169 13.93 -6.34 -14.43
N SER A 170 12.96 -5.48 -14.12
CA SER A 170 11.57 -5.65 -14.59
C SER A 170 11.46 -5.69 -16.11
N LEU A 171 12.18 -4.85 -16.85
CA LEU A 171 12.17 -4.91 -18.31
C LEU A 171 12.85 -6.19 -18.85
N PHE A 172 13.96 -6.62 -18.24
CA PHE A 172 14.65 -7.86 -18.62
C PHE A 172 13.86 -9.11 -18.28
N SER A 173 12.99 -9.07 -17.26
CA SER A 173 12.09 -10.18 -16.92
C SER A 173 11.18 -10.59 -18.10
N LEU A 174 10.88 -9.68 -19.03
CA LEU A 174 10.12 -9.99 -20.25
C LEU A 174 10.83 -10.99 -21.18
N LEU A 175 12.15 -11.09 -21.05
CA LEU A 175 13.00 -12.01 -21.80
C LEU A 175 13.38 -13.25 -20.97
N ASN A 176 13.05 -13.24 -19.67
CA ASN A 176 13.27 -14.38 -18.79
C ASN A 176 12.22 -15.46 -19.09
N THR A 177 12.67 -16.72 -19.17
CA THR A 177 11.78 -17.86 -19.38
C THR A 177 11.49 -18.63 -18.09
N ASN A 178 12.16 -18.26 -17.00
CA ASN A 178 12.02 -18.94 -15.71
C ASN A 178 10.88 -18.35 -14.86
N THR A 179 10.58 -17.07 -15.05
CA THR A 179 9.46 -16.37 -14.39
C THR A 179 8.47 -15.87 -15.44
N ASP A 180 7.24 -15.62 -15.01
CA ASP A 180 6.27 -14.89 -15.83
C ASP A 180 6.74 -13.43 -16.02
N ALA A 181 6.28 -12.80 -17.09
CA ALA A 181 6.66 -11.43 -17.39
C ALA A 181 6.35 -10.47 -16.23
N LEU A 182 7.32 -9.61 -15.91
CA LEU A 182 7.29 -8.62 -14.83
C LEU A 182 7.26 -9.19 -13.40
N LEU A 183 7.36 -10.52 -13.25
CA LEU A 183 7.49 -11.20 -11.97
C LEU A 183 8.94 -11.62 -11.71
N HIS A 184 9.32 -11.54 -10.44
CA HIS A 184 10.68 -11.82 -9.95
C HIS A 184 10.62 -12.92 -8.91
N ALA A 185 11.51 -13.90 -9.06
CA ALA A 185 11.61 -15.04 -8.16
C ALA A 185 12.16 -14.59 -6.80
N VAL A 186 11.62 -15.15 -5.72
CA VAL A 186 11.94 -14.83 -4.34
C VAL A 186 11.91 -16.13 -3.51
N ASP A 187 13.01 -16.38 -2.84
CA ASP A 187 13.17 -17.35 -1.75
C ASP A 187 12.56 -16.74 -0.47
N VAL A 188 11.52 -17.38 0.10
CA VAL A 188 10.78 -16.81 1.24
C VAL A 188 11.26 -17.34 2.59
N ASP A 189 11.94 -18.48 2.63
CA ASP A 189 12.35 -19.14 3.86
C ASP A 189 13.87 -19.29 4.01
N GLY A 190 14.63 -18.83 3.02
CA GLY A 190 16.07 -18.68 3.04
C GLY A 190 16.84 -19.98 2.86
N ASP A 191 16.23 -20.99 2.24
CA ASP A 191 16.86 -22.29 1.99
C ASP A 191 17.76 -22.30 0.72
N GLY A 192 17.64 -21.27 -0.12
CA GLY A 192 18.39 -21.06 -1.35
C GLY A 192 17.64 -21.40 -2.63
N ASP A 193 16.40 -21.89 -2.53
CA ASP A 193 15.53 -22.24 -3.65
C ASP A 193 14.43 -21.16 -3.79
N ASP A 194 14.10 -20.73 -5.02
CA ASP A 194 13.08 -19.70 -5.20
C ASP A 194 11.67 -20.30 -5.04
N ASP A 195 10.84 -19.73 -4.16
CA ASP A 195 9.51 -20.23 -3.82
C ASP A 195 8.37 -19.62 -4.61
N VAL A 196 8.41 -18.29 -4.69
CA VAL A 196 7.34 -17.48 -5.26
C VAL A 196 7.93 -16.50 -6.25
N GLN A 197 7.09 -16.07 -7.19
CA GLN A 197 7.36 -14.96 -8.06
C GLN A 197 6.40 -13.82 -7.76
N VAL A 198 6.96 -12.63 -7.58
CA VAL A 198 6.25 -11.45 -7.09
C VAL A 198 6.54 -10.27 -8.01
N GLY A 199 5.54 -9.44 -8.28
CA GLY A 199 5.72 -8.25 -9.09
C GLY A 199 4.44 -7.56 -9.49
N LEU A 200 4.59 -6.63 -10.45
CA LEU A 200 3.51 -5.84 -11.02
C LEU A 200 3.29 -6.27 -12.46
N GLN A 201 2.21 -7.00 -12.71
CA GLN A 201 1.84 -7.41 -14.05
C GLN A 201 0.95 -6.37 -14.73
N ILE A 202 1.00 -6.39 -16.07
CA ILE A 202 0.12 -5.60 -16.91
C ILE A 202 -1.01 -6.49 -17.38
N ASN A 203 -2.22 -6.14 -16.98
CA ASN A 203 -3.44 -6.79 -17.40
C ASN A 203 -4.22 -5.87 -18.35
N LEU A 204 -4.21 -6.18 -19.64
CA LEU A 204 -4.89 -5.37 -20.65
C LEU A 204 -6.41 -5.50 -20.59
N GLU A 205 -6.95 -6.55 -19.96
CA GLU A 205 -8.40 -6.79 -19.93
C GLU A 205 -9.10 -6.09 -18.75
N PHE A 206 -8.33 -5.65 -17.74
CA PHE A 206 -8.87 -5.18 -16.47
C PHE A 206 -9.62 -3.83 -16.55
N LEU A 207 -9.17 -2.89 -17.39
CA LEU A 207 -9.72 -1.52 -17.42
C LEU A 207 -10.41 -1.10 -18.73
N GLY A 208 -10.31 -1.87 -19.81
CA GLY A 208 -10.93 -1.44 -21.07
C GLY A 208 -10.32 -2.02 -22.33
N GLY A 209 -9.20 -2.73 -22.23
CA GLY A 209 -8.58 -3.37 -23.39
C GLY A 209 -7.61 -2.45 -24.11
N PHE A 210 -7.54 -2.68 -25.41
CA PHE A 210 -6.81 -1.84 -26.34
C PHE A 210 -7.64 -1.70 -27.62
N GLY A 211 -7.40 -0.63 -28.36
CA GLY A 211 -8.13 -0.37 -29.60
C GLY A 211 -7.40 0.56 -30.54
N ILE A 212 -7.93 0.68 -31.76
CA ILE A 212 -7.43 1.63 -32.76
C ILE A 212 -8.56 2.60 -33.08
N GLU A 213 -8.35 3.88 -32.80
CA GLU A 213 -9.30 4.94 -33.11
C GLU A 213 -8.59 6.06 -33.88
N GLY A 214 -9.13 6.43 -35.04
CA GLY A 214 -8.54 7.49 -35.87
C GLY A 214 -7.09 7.22 -36.32
N GLY A 215 -6.69 5.95 -36.41
CA GLY A 215 -5.31 5.56 -36.74
C GLY A 215 -4.33 5.64 -35.57
N LYS A 216 -4.82 5.90 -34.34
CA LYS A 216 -4.02 5.88 -33.11
C LYS A 216 -4.33 4.62 -32.32
N LEU A 217 -3.28 3.93 -31.87
CA LEU A 217 -3.39 2.86 -30.88
C LEU A 217 -3.62 3.50 -29.51
N TRP A 218 -4.67 3.08 -28.82
CA TRP A 218 -4.86 3.38 -27.40
C TRP A 218 -4.84 2.06 -26.62
N ILE A 219 -4.31 2.13 -25.40
CA ILE A 219 -4.23 1.02 -24.46
C ILE A 219 -4.71 1.52 -23.11
N GLU A 220 -5.47 0.70 -22.40
CA GLU A 220 -5.88 0.97 -21.03
C GLU A 220 -5.47 -0.21 -20.14
N PRO A 221 -4.17 -0.27 -19.78
CA PRO A 221 -3.65 -1.36 -18.98
C PRO A 221 -4.08 -1.22 -17.52
N GLY A 222 -4.57 -2.32 -16.94
CA GLY A 222 -4.57 -2.51 -15.49
C GLY A 222 -3.18 -2.90 -15.01
N ILE A 223 -2.84 -2.44 -13.81
CA ILE A 223 -1.67 -2.91 -13.06
C ILE A 223 -2.17 -3.85 -11.98
N GLU A 224 -1.64 -5.06 -11.96
CA GLU A 224 -2.01 -6.10 -11.01
C GLU A 224 -0.81 -6.47 -10.15
N PHE A 225 -0.98 -6.39 -8.83
CA PHE A 225 -0.02 -6.96 -7.91
C PHE A 225 -0.23 -8.48 -7.87
N THR A 226 0.76 -9.22 -8.35
CA THR A 226 0.67 -10.68 -8.46
C THR A 226 1.70 -11.33 -7.56
N VAL A 227 1.23 -12.31 -6.79
CA VAL A 227 2.07 -13.27 -6.06
C VAL A 227 1.68 -14.65 -6.57
N LYS A 228 2.64 -15.40 -7.08
CA LYS A 228 2.41 -16.71 -7.65
C LYS A 228 3.50 -17.68 -7.22
N GLU A 229 3.11 -18.89 -6.90
CA GLU A 229 4.05 -19.96 -6.60
C GLU A 229 4.86 -20.35 -7.85
N ILE A 230 6.14 -20.66 -7.64
CA ILE A 230 6.99 -21.23 -8.68
C ILE A 230 6.71 -22.73 -8.73
N GLY A 231 6.48 -23.27 -9.94
CA GLY A 231 5.95 -24.63 -10.10
C GLY A 231 6.84 -25.76 -9.54
N SER A 232 8.12 -25.50 -9.29
CA SER A 232 9.02 -26.43 -8.56
C SER A 232 8.76 -26.46 -7.07
N SER A 233 8.28 -25.35 -6.52
CA SER A 233 8.12 -25.08 -5.08
C SER A 233 6.68 -25.38 -4.63
N ALA A 234 5.73 -25.43 -5.59
CA ALA A 234 4.70 -26.49 -5.75
C ALA A 234 4.34 -27.38 -4.55
N SER A 235 5.34 -28.19 -4.22
CA SER A 235 5.26 -29.38 -3.40
C SER A 235 6.28 -29.34 -2.27
N ASP A 236 6.80 -28.15 -1.98
CA ASP A 236 7.80 -27.98 -0.95
C ASP A 236 7.19 -28.26 0.43
N PRO A 237 7.83 -29.10 1.28
CA PRO A 237 7.54 -29.18 2.70
C PRO A 237 7.34 -27.84 3.43
N ASP A 238 7.90 -26.74 2.93
CA ASP A 238 7.86 -25.45 3.63
C ASP A 238 6.47 -24.84 3.71
N TRP A 239 5.58 -25.14 2.76
CA TRP A 239 4.17 -24.75 2.81
C TRP A 239 3.38 -25.46 3.91
N GLU A 240 3.76 -26.70 4.24
CA GLU A 240 3.09 -27.49 5.29
C GLU A 240 3.48 -27.02 6.69
N ASN A 241 4.67 -26.43 6.83
CA ASN A 241 5.18 -25.89 8.10
C ASN A 241 4.98 -24.37 8.23
N MET A 242 4.35 -23.74 7.24
CA MET A 242 4.08 -22.31 7.23
C MET A 242 2.86 -21.97 8.09
N LYS A 243 3.04 -21.00 8.99
CA LYS A 243 1.95 -20.39 9.75
C LYS A 243 1.38 -19.16 9.05
N SER A 244 2.23 -18.30 8.50
CA SER A 244 1.83 -17.13 7.73
C SER A 244 2.93 -16.68 6.78
N LEU A 245 2.55 -16.16 5.62
CA LEU A 245 3.41 -15.46 4.69
C LEU A 245 2.84 -14.06 4.42
N HIS A 246 3.66 -13.05 4.65
CA HIS A 246 3.37 -11.69 4.19
C HIS A 246 4.26 -11.39 2.98
N VAL A 247 3.66 -10.77 1.97
CA VAL A 247 4.37 -10.29 0.78
C VAL A 247 3.93 -8.86 0.55
N SER A 248 4.86 -7.94 0.32
CA SER A 248 4.55 -6.55 0.02
C SER A 248 5.55 -5.94 -0.95
N LEU A 249 5.06 -4.98 -1.72
CA LEU A 249 5.90 -4.08 -2.51
C LEU A 249 6.10 -2.78 -1.73
N ILE A 250 7.35 -2.46 -1.45
CA ILE A 250 7.74 -1.28 -0.70
C ILE A 250 8.43 -0.31 -1.65
N LYS A 251 7.99 0.95 -1.60
CA LYS A 251 8.67 2.06 -2.26
C LYS A 251 8.81 3.20 -1.27
N ALA A 252 10.04 3.45 -0.86
CA ALA A 252 10.36 4.56 0.02
C ALA A 252 10.47 5.87 -0.76
N PHE A 253 9.98 6.96 -0.17
CA PHE A 253 10.14 8.32 -0.66
C PHE A 253 10.66 9.18 0.49
N SER A 254 11.68 9.99 0.23
CA SER A 254 12.16 11.00 1.15
C SER A 254 12.04 12.36 0.51
N TYR A 255 11.49 13.30 1.27
CA TYR A 255 11.36 14.70 0.92
C TYR A 255 12.48 15.50 1.60
N SER A 256 12.76 16.71 1.12
CA SER A 256 13.71 17.58 1.81
C SER A 256 12.99 18.19 2.99
N ASP A 257 13.70 18.26 4.12
CA ASP A 257 13.34 19.14 5.22
C ASP A 257 13.20 20.61 4.77
#